data_AF-M0ZQE8-F1
#
_entry.id   AF-M0ZQE8-F1
#
_cell.length_a   1.000
_cell.length_b   1.000
_cell.length_c   1.000
_cell.angle_alpha   90.00
_cell.angle_beta   90.00
_cell.angle_gamma   90.00
#
_symmetry.space_group_name_H-M   'P 1'
#
loop_
_entity.id
_entity.type
_entity.pdbx_description
1 polymer ?
#
loop_
_entity_poly.entity_id
_entity_poly.type
_entity_poly.pdbx_seq_one_letter_code
_entity_poly.pdbx_strand_id
1 'polypeptide(L)'
;MGAKLTVMENRSKDDIEIRVWVPPARPDRFHSIIRIEANGGWKEVNSKNFIHADATILDEDERVSSTMLMMFVDGVYTGYYFLLTDLAKYAKVICNRNEEGIFVVQGIKPTFNFCRFK
;
A
#
# COMPACT_ATOMS: atom_id res chain seq x y z
N MET A 1 -14.70 8.99 11.12
CA MET A 1 -14.14 7.70 10.67
C MET A 1 -12.63 7.66 10.97
N GLY A 2 -12.17 6.72 11.79
CA GLY A 2 -10.77 6.60 12.22
C GLY A 2 -9.82 6.31 11.05
N ALA A 3 -8.55 6.68 11.18
CA ALA A 3 -7.53 6.32 10.19
C ALA A 3 -7.31 4.81 10.25
N LYS A 4 -7.50 4.09 9.13
CA LYS A 4 -7.24 2.65 9.11
C LYS A 4 -5.78 2.40 8.78
N LEU A 5 -5.07 1.88 9.77
CA LEU A 5 -3.67 1.50 9.69
C LEU A 5 -3.55 0.15 8.97
N THR A 6 -2.66 0.07 7.98
CA THR A 6 -2.34 -1.20 7.32
C THR A 6 -0.88 -1.54 7.55
N VAL A 7 -0.59 -2.76 7.99
CA VAL A 7 0.79 -3.22 8.14
C VAL A 7 1.27 -3.78 6.81
N MET A 8 2.41 -3.33 6.32
CA MET A 8 3.07 -3.91 5.15
C MET A 8 4.31 -4.67 5.61
N GLU A 9 4.38 -5.96 5.27
CA GLU A 9 5.48 -6.86 5.61
C GLU A 9 6.20 -7.32 4.34
N ASN A 10 7.53 -7.24 4.35
CA ASN A 10 8.39 -7.74 3.31
C ASN A 10 8.97 -9.09 3.72
N ARG A 11 8.53 -10.17 3.08
CA ARG A 11 9.08 -11.53 3.25
C ARG A 11 10.06 -11.92 2.15
N SER A 12 10.28 -11.04 1.18
CA SER A 12 11.27 -11.27 0.14
C SER A 12 12.69 -11.05 0.67
N LYS A 13 13.68 -11.48 -0.12
CA LYS A 13 15.10 -11.32 0.20
C LYS A 13 15.66 -9.95 -0.19
N ASP A 14 14.87 -9.15 -0.88
CA ASP A 14 15.26 -7.84 -1.41
C ASP A 14 14.51 -6.74 -0.65
N ASP A 15 15.12 -5.57 -0.55
CA ASP A 15 14.43 -4.41 0.01
C ASP A 15 13.30 -3.96 -0.93
N ILE A 16 12.19 -3.52 -0.34
CA ILE A 16 11.05 -2.98 -1.08
C ILE A 16 10.99 -1.47 -0.86
N GLU A 17 10.79 -0.74 -1.95
CA GLU A 17 10.44 0.66 -1.93
C GLU A 17 8.99 0.86 -2.36
N ILE A 18 8.24 1.60 -1.56
CA ILE A 18 6.90 2.04 -1.92
C ILE A 18 6.99 3.52 -2.23
N ARG A 19 6.81 3.84 -3.51
CA ARG A 19 6.90 5.20 -4.02
C ARG A 19 5.51 5.77 -4.19
N VAL A 20 5.26 6.89 -3.53
CA VAL A 20 3.95 7.56 -3.56
C VAL A 20 3.90 8.48 -4.76
N TRP A 21 2.98 8.19 -5.67
CA TRP A 21 2.71 8.98 -6.86
C TRP A 21 1.35 9.66 -6.74
N VAL A 22 1.31 10.96 -7.06
CA VAL A 22 0.15 11.83 -6.88
C VAL A 22 -0.14 12.51 -8.22
N PRO A 23 -1.21 12.12 -8.94
CA PRO A 23 -1.62 12.81 -10.16
C PRO A 23 -1.89 14.30 -9.90
N PRO A 24 -1.59 15.21 -10.86
CA PRO A 24 -1.07 14.97 -12.21
C PRO A 24 0.46 15.00 -12.30
N ALA A 25 1.18 14.74 -11.19
CA ALA A 25 2.65 14.79 -11.20
C ALA A 25 3.22 13.82 -12.24
N ARG A 26 4.37 14.17 -12.81
CA ARG A 26 5.05 13.27 -13.75
C ARG A 26 5.42 11.94 -13.06
N PRO A 27 5.40 10.79 -13.75
CA PRO A 27 5.68 9.48 -13.16
C PRO A 27 7.10 9.30 -12.58
N ASP A 28 8.04 10.19 -12.91
CA ASP A 28 9.40 10.27 -12.37
C ASP A 28 9.50 11.10 -11.07
N ARG A 29 8.42 11.79 -10.68
CA ARG A 29 8.35 12.60 -9.45
C ARG A 29 7.48 11.92 -8.41
N PHE A 30 8.14 11.24 -7.49
CA PHE A 30 7.50 10.66 -6.32
C PHE A 30 7.47 11.66 -5.17
N HIS A 31 6.33 11.73 -4.48
CA HIS A 31 6.15 12.63 -3.34
C HIS A 31 6.86 12.12 -2.09
N SER A 32 6.90 10.80 -1.91
CA SER A 32 7.62 10.14 -0.83
C SER A 32 8.01 8.72 -1.20
N ILE A 33 9.01 8.18 -0.49
CA ILE A 33 9.48 6.82 -0.64
C ILE A 33 9.51 6.18 0.76
N ILE A 34 8.77 5.09 0.91
CA ILE A 34 8.75 4.26 2.12
C ILE A 34 9.61 3.05 1.84
N ARG A 35 10.64 2.81 2.67
CA ARG A 35 11.50 1.62 2.56
C ARG A 35 11.10 0.57 3.58
N ILE A 36 11.05 -0.68 3.13
CA ILE A 36 10.79 -1.85 3.95
C ILE A 36 11.92 -2.84 3.71
N GLU A 37 12.74 -3.05 4.75
CA GLU A 37 13.91 -3.93 4.71
C GLU A 37 13.52 -5.38 4.35
N ALA A 38 14.43 -6.09 3.71
CA ALA A 38 14.32 -7.51 3.38
C ALA A 38 14.13 -8.40 4.61
N ASN A 39 13.78 -9.67 4.36
CA ASN A 39 13.81 -10.76 5.34
C ASN A 39 12.94 -10.54 6.59
N GLY A 40 11.74 -10.01 6.43
CA GLY A 40 10.75 -9.84 7.50
C GLY A 40 10.59 -8.40 8.00
N GLY A 41 11.23 -7.43 7.35
CA GLY A 41 11.00 -6.01 7.64
C GLY A 41 9.54 -5.63 7.45
N TRP A 42 9.06 -4.68 8.26
CA TRP A 42 7.67 -4.22 8.18
C TRP A 42 7.53 -2.73 8.48
N LYS A 43 6.46 -2.13 7.97
CA LYS A 43 6.07 -0.74 8.23
C LYS A 43 4.56 -0.62 8.36
N GLU A 44 4.13 0.30 9.21
CA GLU A 44 2.73 0.72 9.25
C GLU A 44 2.50 1.83 8.24
N VAL A 45 1.48 1.67 7.42
CA VAL A 45 1.09 2.63 6.39
C VAL A 45 -0.31 3.12 6.72
N ASN A 46 -0.40 4.40 7.08
CA ASN A 46 -1.66 5.07 7.34
C ASN A 46 -2.11 5.79 6.06
N SER A 47 -3.18 5.31 5.44
CA SER A 47 -3.68 5.86 4.16
C SER A 47 -4.01 7.35 4.24
N LYS A 48 -4.38 7.88 5.41
CA LYS A 48 -4.68 9.31 5.57
C LYS A 48 -3.46 10.21 5.38
N ASN A 49 -2.25 9.71 5.63
CA ASN A 49 -1.03 10.50 5.49
C ASN A 49 -0.70 10.81 4.02
N PHE A 50 -1.37 10.15 3.08
CA PHE A 50 -1.13 10.27 1.64
C PHE A 50 -2.35 10.85 0.90
N ILE A 51 -3.34 11.36 1.63
CA ILE A 51 -4.48 12.08 1.04
C ILE A 51 -3.97 13.47 0.66
N HIS A 52 -3.94 13.75 -0.63
CA HIS A 52 -3.58 15.04 -1.18
C HIS A 52 -4.84 15.69 -1.79
N ALA A 53 -5.07 16.97 -1.46
CA ALA A 53 -6.31 17.68 -1.83
C ALA A 53 -6.44 17.86 -3.35
N ASP A 54 -5.32 18.09 -4.03
CA ASP A 54 -5.17 18.20 -5.49
C ASP A 54 -5.41 16.87 -6.22
N ALA A 55 -5.23 15.73 -5.56
CA ALA A 55 -5.48 14.40 -6.12
C ALA A 55 -6.75 13.74 -5.59
N THR A 56 -7.63 14.48 -4.92
CA THR A 56 -8.90 13.96 -4.40
C THR A 56 -10.05 14.48 -5.24
N ILE A 57 -10.75 13.57 -5.92
CA ILE A 57 -11.96 13.87 -6.69
C ILE A 57 -13.18 13.57 -5.81
N LEU A 58 -14.22 14.39 -5.93
CA LEU A 58 -15.54 14.10 -5.35
C LEU A 58 -16.31 13.27 -6.37
N ASP A 59 -16.59 12.02 -6.05
CA ASP A 59 -17.43 11.13 -6.86
C ASP A 59 -18.71 10.82 -6.10
N GLU A 60 -19.83 11.32 -6.61
CA GLU A 60 -21.25 11.24 -6.17
C GLU A 60 -21.61 11.38 -4.68
N ASP A 61 -20.79 10.94 -3.72
CA ASP A 61 -20.82 11.25 -2.28
C ASP A 61 -19.50 10.84 -1.55
N GLU A 62 -18.49 10.33 -2.27
CA GLU A 62 -17.23 9.83 -1.73
C GLU A 62 -16.01 10.62 -2.24
N ARG A 63 -15.05 10.88 -1.34
CA ARG A 63 -13.74 11.44 -1.71
C ARG A 63 -12.84 10.31 -2.21
N VAL A 64 -12.65 10.24 -3.53
CA VAL A 64 -11.75 9.27 -4.17
C VAL A 64 -10.39 9.92 -4.38
N SER A 65 -9.40 9.49 -3.60
CA SER A 65 -8.02 9.90 -3.81
C SER A 65 -7.38 9.06 -4.91
N SER A 66 -6.84 9.73 -5.91
CA SER A 66 -6.09 9.12 -7.03
C SER A 66 -4.62 8.87 -6.67
N THR A 67 -4.21 9.08 -5.41
CA THR A 67 -2.85 8.78 -4.94
C THR A 67 -2.58 7.27 -5.05
N MET A 68 -1.47 6.93 -5.69
CA MET A 68 -1.01 5.56 -5.89
C MET A 68 0.23 5.27 -5.07
N LEU A 69 0.23 4.14 -4.36
CA LEU A 69 1.40 3.58 -3.69
C LEU A 69 1.98 2.50 -4.60
N MET A 70 3.01 2.86 -5.37
CA MET A 70 3.64 1.99 -6.36
C MET A 70 4.77 1.20 -5.72
N MET A 71 4.87 -0.10 -6.02
CA MET A 71 5.84 -0.99 -5.40
C MET A 71 7.05 -1.22 -6.31
N PHE A 72 8.24 -1.07 -5.74
CA PHE A 72 9.52 -1.23 -6.41
C PHE A 72 10.40 -2.20 -5.63
N VAL A 73 11.20 -2.99 -6.35
CA VAL A 73 12.26 -3.85 -5.82
C VAL A 73 13.53 -3.52 -6.57
N ASP A 74 14.62 -3.24 -5.86
CA ASP A 74 15.90 -2.81 -6.44
C ASP A 74 15.76 -1.64 -7.44
N GLY A 75 14.82 -0.74 -7.17
CA GLY A 75 14.52 0.42 -8.02
C GLY A 75 13.71 0.13 -9.29
N VAL A 76 13.30 -1.12 -9.52
CA VAL A 76 12.46 -1.54 -10.66
C VAL A 76 11.00 -1.66 -10.23
N TYR A 77 10.09 -1.11 -11.03
CA TYR A 77 8.65 -1.18 -10.76
C TYR A 77 8.15 -2.62 -10.90
N THR A 78 7.44 -3.13 -9.90
CA THR A 78 6.98 -4.53 -9.88
C THR A 78 5.66 -4.75 -10.63
N GLY A 79 5.01 -3.68 -11.09
CA GLY A 79 3.66 -3.74 -11.67
C GLY A 79 2.53 -3.65 -10.64
N TYR A 80 2.83 -3.74 -9.34
CA TYR A 80 1.84 -3.62 -8.28
C TYR A 80 1.71 -2.18 -7.78
N TYR A 81 0.47 -1.75 -7.56
CA TYR A 81 0.17 -0.50 -6.87
C TYR A 81 -1.06 -0.65 -6.00
N PHE A 82 -1.18 0.21 -4.98
CA PHE A 82 -2.39 0.35 -4.20
C PHE A 82 -2.95 1.76 -4.34
N LEU A 83 -4.26 1.85 -4.59
CA LEU A 83 -5.01 3.06 -4.24
C LEU A 83 -5.21 3.12 -2.73
N LEU A 84 -5.35 4.33 -2.19
CA LEU A 84 -5.58 4.50 -0.74
C LEU A 84 -6.85 3.79 -0.25
N THR A 85 -7.89 3.76 -1.09
CA THR A 85 -9.16 3.07 -0.83
C THR A 85 -8.99 1.55 -0.78
N ASP A 86 -8.14 0.99 -1.62
CA ASP A 86 -7.83 -0.44 -1.62
C ASP A 86 -6.97 -0.82 -0.43
N LEU A 87 -5.96 -0.02 -0.12
CA LEU A 87 -5.10 -0.25 1.04
C LEU A 87 -5.92 -0.29 2.33
N ALA A 88 -6.86 0.64 2.49
CA ALA A 88 -7.75 0.71 3.64
C ALA A 88 -8.66 -0.53 3.81
N LYS A 89 -8.79 -1.41 2.82
CA LYS A 89 -9.56 -2.67 2.97
C LYS A 89 -8.78 -3.70 3.79
N TYR A 90 -7.46 -3.69 3.71
CA TYR A 90 -6.60 -4.68 4.34
C TYR A 90 -6.18 -4.27 5.76
N ALA A 91 -5.93 -5.25 6.62
CA ALA A 91 -5.25 -5.05 7.89
C ALA A 91 -3.74 -5.22 7.71
N LYS A 92 -3.36 -6.13 6.81
CA LYS A 92 -1.97 -6.45 6.50
C LYS A 92 -1.78 -6.74 5.02
N VAL A 93 -0.65 -6.36 4.47
CA VAL A 93 -0.20 -6.72 3.12
C VAL A 93 1.14 -7.42 3.26
N ILE A 94 1.26 -8.61 2.66
CA ILE A 94 2.49 -9.40 2.63
C ILE A 94 3.05 -9.32 1.22
N CYS A 95 4.32 -8.94 1.12
CA CYS A 95 5.06 -8.86 -0.11
C CYS A 95 6.11 -9.97 -0.11
N ASN A 96 6.18 -10.77 -1.17
CA ASN A 96 7.13 -11.87 -1.26
C ASN A 96 7.57 -12.11 -2.71
N ARG A 97 8.58 -12.96 -2.93
CA ARG A 97 8.79 -13.62 -4.22
C ARG A 97 8.32 -15.06 -4.14
N ASN A 98 7.63 -15.54 -5.19
CA ASN A 98 7.28 -16.96 -5.30
C ASN A 98 8.52 -17.79 -5.69
N GLU A 99 8.34 -19.11 -5.84
CA GLU A 99 9.40 -20.05 -6.22
C GLU A 99 10.01 -19.74 -7.60
N GLU A 100 9.26 -19.07 -8.47
CA GLU A 100 9.69 -18.64 -9.81
C GLU A 100 10.41 -17.26 -9.78
N GLY A 101 10.56 -16.66 -8.60
CA GLY A 101 11.19 -15.35 -8.44
C GLY A 101 10.30 -14.16 -8.79
N ILE A 102 9.02 -14.39 -9.09
CA ILE A 102 8.02 -13.36 -9.39
C ILE A 102 7.59 -12.69 -8.09
N PHE A 103 7.55 -11.36 -8.09
CA PHE A 103 7.05 -10.59 -6.97
C PHE A 103 5.54 -10.77 -6.83
N VAL A 104 5.07 -11.12 -5.63
CA VAL A 104 3.67 -11.39 -5.31
C VAL A 104 3.27 -10.57 -4.09
N VAL A 105 2.06 -10.01 -4.17
CA VAL A 105 1.48 -9.18 -3.12
C VAL A 105 0.17 -9.80 -2.65
N GLN A 106 0.07 -10.05 -1.34
CA GLN A 106 -1.10 -10.68 -0.72
C GLN A 106 -1.71 -9.77 0.34
N GLY A 107 -2.95 -9.36 0.14
CA GLY A 107 -3.71 -8.60 1.13
C GLY A 107 -4.49 -9.50 2.09
N ILE A 108 -4.29 -9.30 3.39
CA ILE A 108 -5.05 -9.93 4.48
C ILE A 108 -6.08 -8.93 4.99
N LYS A 109 -7.37 -9.25 4.81
CA LYS A 109 -8.48 -8.46 5.35
C LYS A 109 -8.57 -8.65 6.87
N PRO A 110 -9.02 -7.64 7.62
CA PRO A 110 -9.32 -7.84 9.04
C PRO A 110 -10.41 -8.90 9.18
N THR A 111 -10.10 -10.00 9.86
CA THR A 111 -11.11 -10.95 10.33
C THR A 111 -11.75 -10.36 11.57
N PHE A 112 -12.89 -9.69 11.42
CA PHE A 112 -13.80 -9.47 12.54
C PHE A 112 -14.53 -10.78 12.79
N ASN A 113 -13.90 -11.70 13.52
CA ASN A 113 -14.68 -12.72 14.21
C ASN A 113 -15.46 -11.99 15.30
N PHE A 114 -16.69 -11.58 14.97
CA PHE A 114 -17.73 -11.39 15.97
C PHE A 114 -17.92 -12.74 16.64
N CYS A 115 -17.09 -13.05 17.64
CA CYS A 115 -17.45 -14.05 18.63
C CYS A 115 -18.84 -13.64 19.11
N ARG A 116 -19.83 -14.45 18.74
CA ARG A 116 -21.15 -14.50 19.35
C ARG A 116 -20.94 -14.34 20.85
N PHE A 117 -21.27 -13.16 21.38
CA PHE A 117 -21.61 -13.04 22.79
C PHE A 117 -22.84 -13.94 22.95
N LYS A 118 -22.62 -15.09 23.59
CA LYS A 118 -23.66 -15.98 24.05
C LYS A 118 -23.91 -15.68 25.52
#